data_AF-A0A7Y6UC18-F1
#
_entry.id   AF-A0A7Y6UC18-F1
#
_cell.length_a   1.000
_cell.length_b   1.000
_cell.length_c   1.000
_cell.angle_alpha   90.00
_cell.angle_beta   90.00
_cell.angle_gamma   90.00
#
_symmetry.space_group_name_H-M   'P 1'
#
loop_
_entity.id
_entity.type
_entity.pdbx_description
1 polymer ?
#
loop_
_entity_poly.entity_id
_entity_poly.type
_entity_poly.pdbx_seq_one_letter_code
_entity_poly.pdbx_strand_id
1 'polypeptide(L)'
;DFDVKMLNAYAKEKGVKLMMHHETSASVRNYERHLDKAYQFMIDNGYNAVKSGYVGNIIPRGEHHYGQWMNNHYLYAVEKAAEYKICVNAHEATRPTGLCR
;
A
#
# COMPACT_ATOMS: atom_id res chain seq x y z
N ASP A 1 -12.79 -14.67 11.01
CA ASP A 1 -11.60 -15.45 11.42
C ASP A 1 -10.38 -14.56 11.65
N PHE A 2 -10.30 -13.39 11.00
CA PHE A 2 -9.27 -12.38 11.25
C PHE A 2 -9.73 -11.28 12.23
N ASP A 3 -9.29 -11.35 13.49
CA ASP A 3 -9.55 -10.31 14.50
C ASP A 3 -8.40 -9.31 14.56
N VAL A 4 -8.61 -8.13 13.97
CA VAL A 4 -7.61 -7.06 13.88
C VAL A 4 -7.16 -6.57 15.25
N LYS A 5 -8.08 -6.41 16.20
CA LYS A 5 -7.77 -5.82 17.51
C LYS A 5 -6.98 -6.79 18.35
N MET A 6 -7.41 -8.05 18.39
CA MET A 6 -6.73 -9.11 19.13
C MET A 6 -5.31 -9.32 18.57
N LEU A 7 -5.15 -9.44 17.25
CA LEU A 7 -3.85 -9.66 16.63
C LEU A 7 -2.88 -8.51 16.88
N ASN A 8 -3.34 -7.26 16.84
CA ASN A 8 -2.49 -6.11 17.14
C ASN A 8 -2.09 -6.04 18.61
N ALA A 9 -3.02 -6.32 19.54
CA ALA A 9 -2.69 -6.41 20.96
C ALA A 9 -1.64 -7.50 21.23
N TYR A 10 -1.81 -8.67 20.61
CA TYR A 10 -0.88 -9.79 20.75
C TYR A 10 0.48 -9.52 20.12
N ALA A 11 0.53 -8.91 18.93
CA ALA A 11 1.78 -8.50 18.30
C ALA A 11 2.55 -7.51 19.19
N LYS A 12 1.84 -6.55 19.79
CA LYS A 12 2.42 -5.60 20.75
C LYS A 12 2.97 -6.30 22.00
N GLU A 13 2.24 -7.27 22.56
CA GLU A 13 2.71 -8.08 23.69
C GLU A 13 4.01 -8.83 23.36
N LYS A 14 4.13 -9.32 22.12
CA LYS A 14 5.34 -10.03 21.64
C LYS A 14 6.44 -9.11 21.11
N GLY A 15 6.26 -7.80 21.14
CA GLY A 15 7.24 -6.84 20.62
C GLY A 15 7.46 -6.91 19.11
N VAL A 16 6.49 -7.45 18.36
CA VAL A 16 6.51 -7.54 16.89
C VAL A 16 5.47 -6.61 16.27
N LYS A 17 5.57 -6.36 14.96
CA LYS A 17 4.58 -5.60 14.20
C LYS A 17 4.01 -6.44 13.08
N LEU A 18 2.72 -6.23 12.82
CA LEU A 18 2.08 -6.76 11.63
C LEU A 18 2.41 -5.87 10.43
N MET A 19 2.57 -6.49 9.26
CA MET A 19 2.69 -5.79 7.98
C MET A 19 1.34 -5.86 7.25
N MET A 20 0.84 -4.71 6.81
CA MET A 20 -0.42 -4.64 6.06
C MET A 20 -0.24 -5.21 4.65
N HIS A 21 -1.33 -5.66 4.03
CA HIS A 21 -1.35 -6.13 2.64
C HIS A 21 -2.47 -5.45 1.83
N HIS A 22 -2.09 -4.67 0.82
CA HIS A 22 -2.99 -4.00 -0.12
C HIS A 22 -2.78 -4.54 -1.54
N GLU A 23 -3.28 -5.75 -1.81
CA GLU A 23 -3.40 -6.22 -3.20
C GLU A 23 -4.53 -5.47 -3.90
N THR A 24 -4.25 -4.85 -5.04
CA THR A 24 -5.22 -4.02 -5.77
C THR A 24 -5.91 -4.77 -6.91
N SER A 25 -5.36 -5.93 -7.32
CA SER A 25 -5.75 -6.64 -8.54
C SER A 25 -5.75 -5.70 -9.76
N ALA A 26 -4.74 -4.83 -9.81
CA ALA A 26 -4.54 -3.78 -10.82
C ALA A 26 -5.69 -2.76 -10.95
N SER A 27 -6.64 -2.71 -9.99
CA SER A 27 -7.74 -1.76 -9.95
C SER A 27 -7.34 -0.46 -9.26
N VAL A 28 -6.55 0.33 -9.97
CA VAL A 28 -5.78 1.47 -9.42
C VAL A 28 -6.68 2.60 -8.95
N ARG A 29 -7.66 3.00 -9.75
CA ARG A 29 -8.63 4.04 -9.35
C ARG A 29 -9.46 3.61 -8.13
N ASN A 30 -9.74 2.32 -7.97
CA ASN A 30 -10.40 1.83 -6.76
C ASN A 30 -9.49 1.99 -5.54
N TYR A 31 -8.21 1.62 -5.69
CA TYR A 31 -7.25 1.75 -4.62
C TYR A 31 -7.08 3.21 -4.18
N GLU A 32 -6.89 4.14 -5.12
CA GLU A 32 -6.76 5.58 -4.82
C GLU A 32 -7.96 6.15 -4.04
N ARG A 33 -9.18 5.75 -4.40
CA ARG A 33 -10.41 6.19 -3.70
C ARG A 33 -10.49 5.72 -2.24
N HIS A 34 -9.78 4.65 -1.89
CA HIS A 34 -9.74 4.09 -0.55
C HIS A 34 -8.43 4.38 0.19
N LEU A 35 -7.42 4.92 -0.50
CA LEU A 35 -6.05 4.99 -0.01
C LEU A 35 -5.93 5.69 1.34
N ASP A 36 -6.54 6.88 1.46
CA ASP A 36 -6.51 7.68 2.68
C ASP A 36 -7.18 6.95 3.87
N LYS A 37 -8.36 6.37 3.65
CA LYS A 37 -9.05 5.56 4.67
C LYS A 37 -8.26 4.30 5.04
N ALA A 38 -7.60 3.67 4.08
CA ALA A 38 -6.80 2.48 4.31
C ALA A 38 -5.53 2.80 5.12
N TYR A 39 -4.86 3.92 4.84
CA TYR A 39 -3.73 4.40 5.63
C TYR A 39 -4.15 4.88 7.02
N GLN A 40 -5.30 5.55 7.16
CA GLN A 40 -5.84 5.87 8.48
C GLN A 40 -6.12 4.58 9.28
N PHE A 41 -6.75 3.59 8.66
CA PHE A 41 -7.00 2.29 9.28
C PHE A 41 -5.69 1.61 9.72
N MET A 42 -4.62 1.71 8.93
CA MET A 42 -3.31 1.20 9.31
C MET A 42 -2.80 1.85 10.59
N ILE A 43 -2.86 3.18 10.68
CA ILE A 43 -2.39 3.92 11.87
C ILE A 43 -3.24 3.62 13.09
N ASP A 44 -4.57 3.61 12.95
CA ASP A 44 -5.51 3.30 14.03
C ASP A 44 -5.26 1.90 14.62
N ASN A 45 -4.71 0.99 13.82
CA ASN A 45 -4.42 -0.38 14.20
C ASN A 45 -2.92 -0.69 14.30
N GLY A 46 -2.04 0.32 14.32
CA GLY A 46 -0.61 0.12 14.63
C GLY A 46 0.25 -0.49 13.53
N TYR A 47 -0.23 -0.55 12.28
CA TYR A 47 0.56 -0.94 11.12
C TYR A 47 1.38 0.26 10.62
N ASN A 48 2.69 0.08 10.47
CA ASN A 48 3.60 1.12 9.97
C ASN A 48 4.30 0.74 8.65
N ALA A 49 3.95 -0.42 8.08
CA ALA A 49 4.46 -0.87 6.80
C ALA A 49 3.35 -1.61 6.03
N VAL A 50 3.34 -1.45 4.71
CA VAL A 50 2.39 -2.12 3.82
C VAL A 50 3.12 -2.76 2.63
N LYS A 51 2.74 -3.99 2.32
CA LYS A 51 2.98 -4.61 1.03
C LYS A 51 1.79 -4.30 0.12
N SER A 52 1.99 -3.57 -0.97
CA SER A 52 0.99 -3.40 -2.03
C SER A 52 1.29 -4.31 -3.22
N GLY A 53 0.29 -4.55 -4.06
CA GLY A 53 0.42 -5.36 -5.28
C GLY A 53 -0.53 -4.92 -6.39
N TYR A 54 -0.14 -5.15 -7.63
CA TYR A 54 -0.88 -4.72 -8.84
C TYR A 54 -0.99 -5.86 -9.86
N VAL A 55 -1.35 -7.05 -9.40
CA VAL A 55 -1.48 -8.24 -10.25
C VAL A 55 -2.65 -8.07 -11.23
N GLY A 56 -2.40 -8.31 -12.52
CA GLY A 56 -3.40 -8.21 -13.59
C GLY A 56 -3.24 -6.97 -14.45
N ASN A 57 -4.05 -6.83 -15.50
CA ASN A 57 -3.97 -5.68 -16.41
C ASN A 57 -4.56 -4.42 -15.74
N ILE A 58 -3.91 -3.28 -15.93
CA ILE A 58 -4.30 -2.01 -15.29
C ILE A 58 -5.75 -1.62 -15.59
N ILE A 59 -6.44 -1.18 -14.54
CA ILE A 59 -7.69 -0.43 -14.61
C ILE A 59 -7.41 0.96 -14.02
N PRO A 60 -7.40 2.03 -14.83
CA PRO A 60 -8.14 2.22 -16.08
C PRO A 60 -7.58 1.43 -17.28
N ARG A 61 -8.49 0.77 -18.02
CA ARG A 61 -8.13 -0.09 -19.13
C ARG A 61 -7.47 0.73 -20.24
N GLY A 62 -6.36 0.21 -20.77
CA GLY A 62 -5.55 0.88 -21.79
C GLY A 62 -4.24 1.43 -21.25
N GLU A 63 -4.14 1.66 -19.92
CA GLU A 63 -2.86 1.96 -19.27
C GLU A 63 -2.00 0.70 -19.11
N HIS A 64 -0.70 0.93 -18.94
CA HIS A 64 0.30 -0.11 -18.69
C HIS A 64 1.02 0.17 -17.38
N HIS A 65 1.49 -0.88 -16.69
CA HIS A 65 2.14 -0.76 -15.37
C HIS A 65 3.26 0.25 -15.32
N TYR A 66 4.00 0.46 -16.41
CA TYR A 66 5.19 1.31 -16.45
C TYR A 66 4.98 2.60 -17.25
N GLY A 67 3.74 2.86 -17.66
CA GLY A 67 3.35 4.11 -18.31
C GLY A 67 3.41 5.29 -17.35
N GLN A 68 3.41 6.51 -17.90
CA GLN A 68 3.50 7.74 -17.11
C GLN A 68 2.39 7.83 -16.05
N TRP A 69 1.16 7.42 -16.39
CA TRP A 69 0.03 7.43 -15.47
C TRP A 69 0.27 6.56 -14.24
N MET A 70 0.77 5.34 -14.44
CA MET A 70 1.07 4.43 -13.33
C MET A 70 2.28 4.85 -12.53
N ASN A 71 3.31 5.41 -13.17
CA ASN A 71 4.45 5.99 -12.45
C ASN A 71 4.00 7.10 -11.48
N ASN A 72 3.08 7.96 -11.92
CA ASN A 72 2.47 8.97 -11.05
C ASN A 72 1.68 8.32 -9.90
N HIS A 73 0.90 7.28 -10.18
CA HIS A 73 0.16 6.54 -9.15
C HIS A 73 1.08 5.96 -8.06
N TYR A 74 2.16 5.26 -8.44
CA TYR A 74 3.05 4.65 -7.45
C TYR A 74 3.72 5.70 -6.57
N LEU A 75 4.18 6.80 -7.16
CA LEU A 75 4.78 7.89 -6.41
C LEU A 75 3.75 8.55 -5.48
N TYR A 76 2.53 8.81 -5.98
CA TYR A 76 1.43 9.32 -5.17
C TYR A 76 1.14 8.42 -3.96
N ALA A 77 1.13 7.10 -4.14
CA ALA A 77 0.93 6.17 -3.02
C ALA A 77 2.06 6.24 -1.98
N VAL A 78 3.32 6.39 -2.42
CA VAL A 78 4.49 6.53 -1.53
C VAL A 78 4.47 7.87 -0.79
N GLU A 79 4.23 8.98 -1.49
CA GLU A 79 4.15 10.32 -0.90
C GLU A 79 3.00 10.39 0.12
N LYS A 80 1.83 9.85 -0.23
CA LYS A 80 0.69 9.78 0.69
C LYS A 80 1.00 8.91 1.90
N ALA A 81 1.66 7.77 1.73
CA ALA A 81 2.08 6.92 2.85
C ALA A 81 3.08 7.64 3.78
N ALA A 82 3.95 8.50 3.24
CA ALA A 82 4.89 9.28 4.02
C ALA A 82 4.19 10.29 4.96
N GLU A 83 3.08 10.91 4.54
CA GLU A 83 2.24 11.76 5.42
C GLU A 83 1.77 10.98 6.67
N TYR A 84 1.48 9.69 6.52
CA TYR A 84 1.06 8.78 7.59
C TYR A 84 2.22 8.08 8.29
N LYS A 85 3.48 8.33 7.89
CA LYS A 85 4.69 7.63 8.40
C LYS A 85 4.65 6.11 8.16
N ILE A 86 4.17 5.70 7.00
CA ILE A 86 4.07 4.30 6.57
C ILE A 86 5.17 4.00 5.53
N CYS A 87 5.91 2.91 5.72
CA CYS A 87 6.82 2.38 4.69
C CYS A 87 6.05 1.53 3.67
N VAL A 88 6.40 1.64 2.39
CA VAL A 88 5.73 0.93 1.29
C VAL A 88 6.69 -0.06 0.62
N ASN A 89 6.22 -1.30 0.45
CA ASN A 89 6.80 -2.30 -0.44
C ASN A 89 5.78 -2.58 -1.57
N ALA A 90 6.03 -2.10 -2.78
CA ALA A 90 5.10 -2.25 -3.90
C ALA A 90 5.57 -3.33 -4.88
N HIS A 91 4.86 -4.46 -4.89
CA HIS A 91 5.02 -5.50 -5.90
C HIS A 91 4.36 -5.07 -7.22
N GLU A 92 4.83 -5.58 -8.36
CA GLU A 92 4.37 -5.27 -9.73
C GLU A 92 4.47 -3.80 -10.18
N ALA A 93 4.92 -2.89 -9.31
CA ALA A 93 5.18 -1.50 -9.66
C ALA A 93 6.36 -1.36 -10.63
N THR A 94 6.55 -0.15 -11.16
CA THR A 94 7.72 0.16 -11.99
C THR A 94 8.99 -0.11 -11.21
N ARG A 95 9.97 -0.78 -11.85
CA ARG A 95 11.27 -1.03 -11.24
C ARG A 95 11.90 0.28 -10.71
N PRO A 96 12.58 0.25 -9.55
CA PRO A 96 13.10 1.46 -8.95
C PRO A 96 14.20 2.12 -9.80
N THR A 97 14.32 3.44 -9.66
CA THR A 97 15.35 4.27 -10.30
C THR A 97 16.07 5.19 -9.30
N GLY A 98 16.07 4.85 -8.01
CA GLY A 98 16.76 5.61 -6.97
C GLY A 98 15.93 6.67 -6.23
N LEU A 99 14.61 6.70 -6.43
CA LEU A 99 13.68 7.60 -5.70
C LEU A 99 13.62 7.35 -4.19
N CYS A 100 14.25 6.28 -3.69
CA CYS A 100 14.37 6.04 -2.25
C CYS A 100 15.42 6.92 -1.54
N ARG A 101 16.23 7.67 -2.30
CA ARG A 101 17.24 8.61 -1.78
C ARG A 101 16.60 9.94 -1.42
#